data_AF-A0A7H0GWM8-F1
#
_entry.id   AF-A0A7H0GWM8-F1
#
_cell.length_a   1.000
_cell.length_b   1.000
_cell.length_c   1.000
_cell.angle_alpha   90.00
_cell.angle_beta   90.00
_cell.angle_gamma   90.00
#
_symmetry.space_group_name_H-M   'P 1'
#
loop_
_entity.id
_entity.type
_entity.pdbx_description
1 polymer ?
#
loop_
_entity_poly.entity_id
_entity_poly.type
_entity_poly.pdbx_seq_one_letter_code
_entity_poly.pdbx_strand_id
1 'polypeptide(L)'
;MQQFSAQGPVLNNTFTNYERYSISDSDVNNTWNSIFAGILADLEQLIKVSTENGSPHYTGVAKILKAYTYQVTVDAWGDVPYTEGLKFGEVQYPKYDDDAVIYPQLIALLDEGIADLNAPTSLLEPNSFTTIYAAPTWAASKVKWERLANTLKLRMFLHYSESDPAFASQQIRALISSGAEFMKANDDNFQMMFLNQAQRQNPLASIEGGQFRDQFFPNRFLVDLMNTKEDPGGRPISSPSRSTPPRIRALPFWTPRRQRYIRGCTATSRALPRPSTPRACSRTEAYRARPSPTAATRPPGCCSTPSTTLSEPKPRYASGLPATPKHSSAKESGLP
;
A
#
# COMPACT_ATOMS: atom_id res chain seq x y z
N MET A 1 0.30 -0.43 -9.28
CA MET A 1 0.97 -1.76 -9.35
C MET A 1 1.31 -2.22 -7.94
N GLN A 2 1.22 -3.52 -7.65
CA GLN A 2 1.67 -4.06 -6.36
C GLN A 2 3.18 -3.88 -6.23
N GLN A 3 3.62 -3.04 -5.29
CA GLN A 3 5.03 -2.67 -5.08
C GLN A 3 5.95 -3.84 -4.68
N PHE A 4 5.39 -5.03 -4.40
CA PHE A 4 6.16 -6.16 -3.86
C PHE A 4 6.00 -7.47 -4.64
N SER A 5 5.53 -7.42 -5.89
CA SER A 5 5.58 -8.58 -6.77
C SER A 5 6.84 -8.55 -7.65
N ALA A 6 7.54 -9.68 -7.73
CA ALA A 6 8.52 -10.02 -8.75
C ALA A 6 7.86 -10.92 -9.81
N GLN A 7 8.42 -10.96 -11.01
CA GLN A 7 7.82 -11.72 -12.12
C GLN A 7 8.50 -13.04 -12.44
N GLY A 8 7.70 -13.93 -13.05
CA GLY A 8 8.13 -15.20 -13.59
C GLY A 8 9.06 -15.06 -14.81
N PRO A 9 9.66 -16.16 -15.28
CA PRO A 9 10.77 -16.17 -16.24
C PRO A 9 10.41 -15.78 -17.69
N VAL A 10 9.24 -15.19 -17.94
CA VAL A 10 8.82 -14.80 -19.30
C VAL A 10 9.48 -13.46 -19.64
N LEU A 11 10.43 -13.50 -20.58
CA LEU A 11 11.16 -12.32 -21.05
C LEU A 11 10.25 -11.49 -21.98
N ASN A 12 10.22 -10.17 -21.79
CA ASN A 12 9.50 -9.15 -22.58
C ASN A 12 7.96 -9.10 -22.37
N ASN A 13 7.53 -8.91 -21.12
CA ASN A 13 6.16 -8.53 -20.78
C ASN A 13 6.14 -7.10 -20.23
N THR A 14 5.01 -6.38 -20.35
CA THR A 14 4.79 -5.01 -19.85
C THR A 14 5.23 -4.87 -18.40
N PHE A 15 5.02 -5.90 -17.59
CA PHE A 15 5.41 -5.90 -16.19
C PHE A 15 6.94 -5.81 -15.96
N THR A 16 7.77 -6.40 -16.82
CA THR A 16 9.24 -6.34 -16.68
C THR A 16 9.76 -4.94 -16.97
N ASN A 17 9.05 -4.19 -17.81
CA ASN A 17 9.39 -2.80 -18.11
C ASN A 17 9.16 -1.90 -16.89
N TYR A 18 8.11 -2.14 -16.11
CA TYR A 18 7.88 -1.43 -14.86
C TYR A 18 8.96 -1.70 -13.81
N GLU A 19 9.48 -2.93 -13.71
CA GLU A 19 10.63 -3.25 -12.82
C GLU A 19 11.93 -2.54 -13.25
N ARG A 20 12.04 -2.18 -14.53
CA ARG A 20 13.17 -1.44 -15.10
C ARG A 20 12.93 0.07 -15.17
N TYR A 21 11.83 0.56 -14.60
CA TYR A 21 11.38 1.95 -14.74
C TYR A 21 11.26 2.43 -16.20
N SER A 22 11.04 1.50 -17.13
CA SER A 22 10.77 1.78 -18.53
C SER A 22 9.26 1.96 -18.71
N ILE A 23 8.73 3.08 -18.25
CA ILE A 23 7.31 3.42 -18.28
C ILE A 23 7.08 4.42 -19.41
N SER A 24 6.17 4.09 -20.33
CA SER A 24 5.74 4.98 -21.41
C SER A 24 4.40 5.64 -21.09
N ASP A 25 4.09 6.75 -21.75
CA ASP A 25 2.82 7.48 -21.55
C ASP A 25 1.59 6.57 -21.77
N SER A 26 1.66 5.67 -22.76
CA SER A 26 0.59 4.71 -23.05
C SER A 26 0.31 3.74 -21.90
N ASP A 27 1.30 3.48 -21.03
CA ASP A 27 1.13 2.56 -19.90
C ASP A 27 0.26 3.15 -18.79
N VAL A 28 0.16 4.47 -18.70
CA VAL A 28 -0.53 5.19 -17.61
C VAL A 28 -1.75 5.98 -18.07
N ASN A 29 -1.94 6.15 -19.38
CA ASN A 29 -3.04 6.91 -19.97
C ASN A 29 -4.44 6.47 -19.49
N ASN A 30 -4.68 5.15 -19.37
CA ASN A 30 -5.99 4.65 -18.89
C ASN A 30 -6.27 5.06 -17.43
N THR A 31 -5.24 5.06 -16.59
CA THR A 31 -5.35 5.46 -15.19
C THR A 31 -5.60 6.95 -15.09
N TRP A 32 -4.84 7.76 -15.83
CA TRP A 32 -5.01 9.20 -15.92
C TRP A 32 -6.43 9.58 -16.35
N ASN A 33 -6.93 8.98 -17.43
CA ASN A 33 -8.29 9.23 -17.93
C ASN A 33 -9.35 8.79 -16.92
N SER A 34 -9.17 7.65 -16.23
CA SER A 34 -10.12 7.19 -15.21
C SER A 34 -10.21 8.15 -14.03
N ILE A 35 -9.09 8.75 -13.63
CA ILE A 35 -9.01 9.72 -12.55
C ILE A 35 -9.70 11.03 -12.95
N PHE A 36 -9.28 11.66 -14.06
CA PHE A 36 -9.76 12.99 -14.42
C PHE A 36 -11.14 12.98 -15.07
N ALA A 37 -11.38 12.13 -16.07
CA ALA A 37 -12.63 12.10 -16.82
C ALA A 37 -13.73 11.28 -16.12
N GLY A 38 -13.37 10.41 -15.18
CA GLY A 38 -14.31 9.64 -14.37
C GLY A 38 -14.43 10.19 -12.96
N ILE A 39 -13.51 9.79 -12.09
CA ILE A 39 -13.63 9.99 -10.64
C ILE A 39 -13.76 11.46 -10.26
N LEU A 40 -12.85 12.31 -10.71
CA LEU A 40 -12.82 13.73 -10.33
C LEU A 40 -13.98 14.51 -10.97
N ALA A 41 -14.34 14.21 -12.22
CA ALA A 41 -15.48 14.82 -12.89
C ALA A 41 -16.81 14.49 -12.18
N ASP A 42 -17.01 13.23 -11.81
CA ASP A 42 -18.21 12.77 -11.08
C ASP A 42 -18.29 13.41 -9.69
N LEU A 43 -17.16 13.51 -8.98
CA LEU A 43 -17.09 14.16 -7.68
C LEU A 43 -17.38 15.65 -7.76
N GLU A 44 -16.87 16.35 -8.78
CA GLU A 44 -17.16 17.77 -8.99
C GLU A 44 -18.65 18.00 -9.28
N GLN A 45 -19.23 17.18 -10.15
CA GLN A 45 -20.65 17.23 -10.45
C GLN A 45 -21.49 16.94 -9.21
N LEU A 46 -21.08 15.98 -8.37
CA LEU A 46 -21.74 15.68 -7.11
C LEU A 46 -21.66 16.87 -6.14
N ILE A 47 -20.50 17.53 -6.00
CA ILE A 47 -20.34 18.74 -5.18
C ILE A 47 -21.31 19.83 -5.65
N LYS A 48 -21.35 20.11 -6.96
CA LYS A 48 -22.25 21.11 -7.54
C LYS A 48 -23.72 20.81 -7.25
N VAL A 49 -24.19 19.63 -7.65
CA VAL A 49 -25.60 19.23 -7.53
C VAL A 49 -26.03 19.11 -6.06
N SER A 50 -25.18 18.58 -5.19
CA SER A 50 -25.50 18.48 -3.75
C SER A 50 -25.56 19.84 -3.07
N THR A 51 -24.70 20.77 -3.46
CA THR A 51 -24.71 22.15 -2.94
C THR A 51 -25.98 22.88 -3.38
N GLU A 52 -26.33 22.81 -4.67
CA GLU A 52 -27.55 23.42 -5.23
C GLU A 52 -28.83 22.89 -4.58
N ASN A 53 -28.84 21.59 -4.25
CA ASN A 53 -29.99 20.93 -3.62
C ASN A 53 -30.01 21.02 -2.09
N GLY A 54 -29.07 21.72 -1.45
CA GLY A 54 -29.02 21.82 0.02
C GLY A 54 -28.76 20.47 0.71
N SER A 55 -27.88 19.64 0.13
CA SER A 55 -27.49 18.33 0.66
C SER A 55 -25.99 18.31 1.08
N PRO A 56 -25.57 19.14 2.05
CA PRO A 56 -24.17 19.31 2.43
C PRO A 56 -23.49 18.02 2.90
N HIS A 57 -24.23 17.03 3.41
CA HIS A 57 -23.63 15.76 3.80
C HIS A 57 -23.04 14.98 2.62
N TYR A 58 -23.68 15.05 1.44
CA TYR A 58 -23.09 14.53 0.20
C TYR A 58 -21.91 15.37 -0.27
N THR A 59 -22.02 16.69 -0.15
CA THR A 59 -20.95 17.63 -0.51
C THR A 59 -19.68 17.34 0.30
N GLY A 60 -19.81 17.13 1.61
CA GLY A 60 -18.68 16.84 2.49
C GLY A 60 -17.98 15.53 2.14
N VAL A 61 -18.73 14.46 1.87
CA VAL A 61 -18.16 13.17 1.41
C VAL A 61 -17.44 13.35 0.08
N ALA A 62 -18.05 14.07 -0.87
CA ALA A 62 -17.48 14.29 -2.19
C ALA A 62 -16.17 15.08 -2.12
N LYS A 63 -16.09 16.13 -1.29
CA LYS A 63 -14.86 16.91 -1.05
C LYS A 63 -13.74 16.05 -0.46
N ILE A 64 -14.04 15.18 0.50
CA ILE A 64 -13.04 14.28 1.10
C ILE A 64 -12.51 13.29 0.07
N LEU A 65 -13.39 12.68 -0.73
CA LEU A 65 -12.99 11.77 -1.81
C LEU A 65 -12.20 12.48 -2.90
N LYS A 66 -12.55 13.73 -3.22
CA LYS A 66 -11.84 14.56 -4.18
C LYS A 66 -10.42 14.86 -3.68
N ALA A 67 -10.28 15.26 -2.42
CA ALA A 67 -8.97 15.49 -1.80
C ALA A 67 -8.12 14.22 -1.78
N TYR A 68 -8.68 13.07 -1.42
CA TYR A 68 -7.99 11.78 -1.47
C TYR A 68 -7.54 11.42 -2.88
N THR A 69 -8.40 11.59 -3.88
CA THR A 69 -8.09 11.26 -5.27
C THR A 69 -6.96 12.14 -5.79
N TYR A 70 -7.01 13.45 -5.53
CA TYR A 70 -5.91 14.36 -5.88
C TYR A 70 -4.62 14.02 -5.15
N GLN A 71 -4.67 13.68 -3.86
CA GLN A 71 -3.47 13.27 -3.12
C GLN A 71 -2.77 12.08 -3.77
N VAL A 72 -3.52 11.03 -4.11
CA VAL A 72 -2.97 9.86 -4.82
C VAL A 72 -2.42 10.23 -6.20
N THR A 73 -3.01 11.21 -6.87
CA THR A 73 -2.60 11.66 -8.21
C THR A 73 -1.30 12.46 -8.13
N VAL A 74 -1.23 13.44 -7.22
CA VAL A 74 -0.01 14.22 -6.98
C VAL A 74 1.14 13.32 -6.54
N ASP A 75 0.89 12.34 -5.67
CA ASP A 75 1.94 11.40 -5.24
C ASP A 75 2.49 10.53 -6.37
N ALA A 76 1.71 10.32 -7.43
CA ALA A 76 2.11 9.48 -8.56
C ALA A 76 2.75 10.29 -9.70
N TRP A 77 2.31 11.53 -9.93
CA TRP A 77 2.75 12.35 -11.08
C TRP A 77 3.47 13.65 -10.71
N GLY A 78 3.40 14.10 -9.45
CA GLY A 78 3.86 15.42 -9.03
C GLY A 78 2.86 16.50 -9.43
N ASP A 79 3.33 17.49 -10.19
CA ASP A 79 2.50 18.57 -10.72
C ASP A 79 1.37 18.02 -11.60
N VAL A 80 0.14 18.49 -11.38
CA VAL A 80 -1.04 18.05 -12.13
C VAL A 80 -2.06 19.17 -12.31
N PRO A 81 -2.99 19.07 -13.26
CA PRO A 81 -4.07 20.04 -13.40
C PRO A 81 -5.00 20.03 -12.17
N TYR A 82 -4.98 21.12 -11.38
CA TYR A 82 -5.81 21.24 -10.18
C TYR A 82 -6.82 22.39 -10.30
N THR A 83 -6.34 23.64 -10.37
CA THR A 83 -7.18 24.85 -10.35
C THR A 83 -8.03 25.02 -11.60
N GLU A 84 -7.54 24.53 -12.74
CA GLU A 84 -8.21 24.57 -14.04
C GLU A 84 -8.67 23.18 -14.52
N GLY A 85 -8.20 22.11 -13.87
CA GLY A 85 -8.30 20.74 -14.37
C GLY A 85 -9.71 20.17 -14.51
N LEU A 86 -10.70 20.74 -13.81
CA LEU A 86 -12.09 20.28 -13.84
C LEU A 86 -13.06 21.30 -14.45
N LYS A 87 -12.54 22.37 -15.07
CA LYS A 87 -13.35 23.40 -15.76
C LYS A 87 -13.66 22.98 -17.20
N PHE A 88 -14.32 21.84 -17.33
CA PHE A 88 -14.65 21.23 -18.62
C PHE A 88 -15.48 22.19 -19.49
N GLY A 89 -15.04 22.42 -20.72
CA GLY A 89 -15.71 23.30 -21.67
C GLY A 89 -15.35 24.79 -21.55
N GLU A 90 -14.75 25.22 -20.44
CA GLU A 90 -14.24 26.59 -20.26
C GLU A 90 -12.73 26.66 -20.55
N VAL A 91 -11.98 25.66 -20.11
CA VAL A 91 -10.52 25.57 -20.29
C VAL A 91 -10.19 24.34 -21.13
N GLN A 92 -9.66 24.55 -22.34
CA GLN A 92 -9.32 23.46 -23.26
C GLN A 92 -7.99 22.79 -22.90
N TYR A 93 -7.04 23.56 -22.38
CA TYR A 93 -5.70 23.10 -22.02
C TYR A 93 -5.38 23.58 -20.60
N PRO A 94 -5.82 22.84 -19.56
CA PRO A 94 -5.62 23.27 -18.19
C PRO A 94 -4.13 23.24 -17.86
N LYS A 95 -3.66 24.28 -17.16
CA LYS A 95 -2.27 24.31 -16.66
C LYS A 95 -2.05 23.25 -15.58
N TYR A 96 -0.80 22.87 -15.43
CA TYR A 96 -0.33 22.06 -14.32
C TYR A 96 -0.03 23.00 -13.16
N ASP A 97 -0.55 22.68 -11.97
CA ASP A 97 -0.23 23.39 -10.75
C ASP A 97 0.83 22.59 -9.97
N ASP A 98 1.70 23.32 -9.30
CA ASP A 98 2.82 22.79 -8.51
C ASP A 98 2.31 21.98 -7.31
N ASP A 99 2.93 20.83 -7.05
CA ASP A 99 2.53 19.94 -5.95
C ASP A 99 2.53 20.62 -4.57
N ALA A 100 3.52 21.49 -4.30
CA ALA A 100 3.62 22.24 -3.05
C ALA A 100 2.49 23.26 -2.88
N VAL A 101 1.89 23.70 -3.97
CA VAL A 101 0.70 24.59 -3.98
C VAL A 101 -0.60 23.78 -3.87
N ILE A 102 -0.64 22.55 -4.37
CA ILE A 102 -1.83 21.69 -4.31
C ILE A 102 -2.06 21.15 -2.90
N TYR A 103 -1.03 20.65 -2.22
CA TYR A 103 -1.17 20.01 -0.91
C TYR A 103 -1.91 20.86 0.16
N PRO A 104 -1.57 22.16 0.36
CA PRO A 104 -2.31 23.02 1.28
C PRO A 104 -3.79 23.18 0.91
N GLN A 105 -4.10 23.19 -0.39
CA GLN A 105 -5.47 23.27 -0.89
C GLN A 105 -6.24 21.98 -0.65
N LEU A 106 -5.59 20.81 -0.72
CA LEU A 106 -6.22 19.53 -0.36
C LEU A 106 -6.56 19.48 1.13
N ILE A 107 -5.70 20.00 1.99
CA ILE A 107 -5.95 20.09 3.44
C ILE A 107 -7.15 21.01 3.70
N ALA A 108 -7.19 22.19 3.07
CA ALA A 108 -8.34 23.10 3.17
C ALA A 108 -9.63 22.43 2.66
N LEU A 109 -9.57 21.68 1.56
CA LEU A 109 -10.71 20.95 1.02
C LEU A 109 -11.21 19.85 1.97
N LEU A 110 -10.30 19.20 2.73
CA LEU A 110 -10.67 18.27 3.79
C LEU A 110 -11.36 18.97 4.96
N ASP A 111 -10.89 20.15 5.36
CA ASP A 111 -11.52 20.94 6.43
C ASP A 111 -12.91 21.43 6.04
N GLU A 112 -13.07 21.93 4.81
CA GLU A 112 -14.39 22.25 4.25
C GLU A 112 -15.29 21.02 4.19
N GLY A 113 -14.76 19.87 3.77
CA GLY A 113 -15.50 18.62 3.74
C GLY A 113 -16.01 18.22 5.12
N ILE A 114 -15.16 18.34 6.16
CA ILE A 114 -15.55 18.09 7.56
C ILE A 114 -16.63 19.09 8.02
N ALA A 115 -16.54 20.36 7.63
CA ALA A 115 -17.56 21.35 7.96
C ALA A 115 -18.91 21.00 7.32
N ASP A 116 -18.92 20.61 6.04
CA ASP A 116 -20.13 20.21 5.31
C ASP A 116 -20.75 18.92 5.89
N LEU A 117 -19.92 17.95 6.30
CA LEU A 117 -20.40 16.76 7.03
C LEU A 117 -21.11 17.11 8.33
N ASN A 118 -20.66 18.17 9.01
CA ASN A 118 -21.18 18.65 10.28
C ASN A 118 -22.32 19.66 10.16
N ALA A 119 -22.79 19.93 8.94
CA ALA A 119 -23.96 20.77 8.74
C ALA A 119 -25.17 20.22 9.54
N PRO A 120 -25.91 21.08 10.25
CA PRO A 120 -26.97 20.64 11.16
C PRO A 120 -28.17 20.01 10.43
N THR A 121 -28.33 20.32 9.15
CA THR A 121 -29.42 19.84 8.30
C THR A 121 -28.89 19.49 6.92
N SER A 122 -29.43 18.44 6.32
CA SER A 122 -29.18 18.08 4.93
C SER A 122 -30.45 17.51 4.32
N LEU A 123 -30.80 17.95 3.10
CA LEU A 123 -31.99 17.44 2.42
C LEU A 123 -31.87 15.94 2.14
N LEU A 124 -30.69 15.52 1.67
CA LEU A 124 -30.34 14.12 1.45
C LEU A 124 -29.02 13.79 2.15
N GLU A 125 -28.90 12.55 2.59
CA GLU A 125 -27.71 12.05 3.27
C GLU A 125 -27.24 10.74 2.62
N PRO A 126 -25.92 10.44 2.65
CA PRO A 126 -25.41 9.12 2.29
C PRO A 126 -26.09 8.02 3.10
N ASN A 127 -26.85 7.18 2.42
CA ASN A 127 -27.69 6.16 3.03
C ASN A 127 -26.95 4.82 3.22
N SER A 128 -27.66 3.80 3.72
CA SER A 128 -27.13 2.46 3.95
C SER A 128 -26.62 1.72 2.70
N PHE A 129 -26.88 2.24 1.49
CA PHE A 129 -26.43 1.65 0.23
C PHE A 129 -25.05 2.17 -0.22
N THR A 130 -24.40 3.05 0.56
CA THR A 130 -23.02 3.43 0.29
C THR A 130 -22.07 2.23 0.34
N THR A 131 -21.04 2.23 -0.49
CA THR A 131 -20.13 1.08 -0.68
C THR A 131 -18.92 1.08 0.25
N ILE A 132 -18.64 2.21 0.91
CA ILE A 132 -17.44 2.41 1.73
C ILE A 132 -17.79 2.39 3.22
N TYR A 133 -18.62 3.34 3.68
CA TYR A 133 -19.06 3.43 5.08
C TYR A 133 -20.56 3.22 5.21
N ALA A 134 -21.02 2.02 4.86
CA ALA A 134 -22.41 1.63 5.05
C ALA A 134 -22.76 1.62 6.54
N ALA A 135 -23.79 2.37 6.92
CA ALA A 135 -24.29 2.41 8.29
C ALA A 135 -25.83 2.53 8.32
N PRO A 136 -26.48 2.11 9.42
CA PRO A 136 -27.93 2.27 9.58
C PRO A 136 -28.39 3.72 9.65
N THR A 137 -27.51 4.62 10.09
CA THR A 137 -27.80 6.05 10.27
C THR A 137 -26.62 6.88 9.79
N TRP A 138 -26.90 8.07 9.25
CA TRP A 138 -25.84 9.02 8.86
C TRP A 138 -24.89 9.35 10.00
N ALA A 139 -25.38 9.57 11.23
CA ALA A 139 -24.54 9.89 12.38
C ALA A 139 -23.41 8.85 12.61
N ALA A 140 -23.67 7.58 12.32
CA ALA A 140 -22.69 6.50 12.46
C ALA A 140 -21.69 6.43 11.30
N SER A 141 -22.11 6.73 10.06
CA SER A 141 -21.18 6.80 8.91
C SER A 141 -20.36 8.08 8.91
N LYS A 142 -20.94 9.21 9.34
CA LYS A 142 -20.30 10.53 9.45
C LYS A 142 -19.01 10.47 10.25
N VAL A 143 -19.05 9.86 11.45
CA VAL A 143 -17.87 9.72 12.32
C VAL A 143 -16.71 9.02 11.61
N LYS A 144 -16.99 8.04 10.73
CA LYS A 144 -15.95 7.36 9.96
C LYS A 144 -15.37 8.24 8.86
N TRP A 145 -16.20 9.06 8.20
CA TRP A 145 -15.74 10.04 7.22
C TRP A 145 -14.87 11.15 7.86
N GLU A 146 -15.25 11.65 9.03
CA GLU A 146 -14.45 12.62 9.80
C GLU A 146 -13.10 12.04 10.19
N ARG A 147 -13.08 10.81 10.72
CA ARG A 147 -11.84 10.09 11.05
C ARG A 147 -10.95 9.88 9.84
N LEU A 148 -11.54 9.54 8.69
CA LEU A 148 -10.81 9.45 7.43
C LEU A 148 -10.17 10.78 7.06
N ALA A 149 -10.93 11.87 7.03
CA ALA A 149 -10.42 13.18 6.66
C ALA A 149 -9.26 13.63 7.57
N ASN A 150 -9.39 13.45 8.89
CA ASN A 150 -8.32 13.75 9.83
C ASN A 150 -7.09 12.85 9.65
N THR A 151 -7.30 11.57 9.34
CA THR A 151 -6.21 10.62 9.07
C THR A 151 -5.49 10.94 7.74
N LEU A 152 -6.22 11.43 6.73
CA LEU A 152 -5.65 11.91 5.48
C LEU A 152 -4.81 13.18 5.70
N LYS A 153 -5.29 14.14 6.50
CA LYS A 153 -4.49 15.31 6.90
C LYS A 153 -3.19 14.87 7.59
N LEU A 154 -3.28 13.93 8.53
CA LEU A 154 -2.09 13.37 9.20
C LEU A 154 -1.12 12.73 8.20
N ARG A 155 -1.61 11.95 7.24
CA ARG A 155 -0.79 11.37 6.17
C ARG A 155 -0.10 12.46 5.36
N MET A 156 -0.83 13.48 4.92
CA MET A 156 -0.29 14.61 4.15
C MET A 156 0.81 15.33 4.94
N PHE A 157 0.62 15.60 6.23
CA PHE A 157 1.66 16.20 7.07
C PHE A 157 2.89 15.31 7.24
N LEU A 158 2.74 13.99 7.23
CA LEU A 158 3.88 13.07 7.24
C LEU A 158 4.66 13.13 5.92
N HIS A 159 4.02 13.37 4.77
CA HIS A 159 4.74 13.59 3.51
C HIS A 159 5.64 14.84 3.56
N TYR A 160 5.24 15.88 4.30
CA TYR A 160 6.08 17.05 4.56
C TYR A 160 7.29 16.78 5.46
N SER A 161 7.37 15.64 6.16
CA SER A 161 8.38 15.42 7.19
C SER A 161 9.82 15.47 6.69
N GLU A 162 10.07 15.14 5.42
CA GLU A 162 11.40 15.21 4.81
C GLU A 162 11.70 16.58 4.20
N SER A 163 10.70 17.31 3.72
CA SER A 163 10.88 18.63 3.09
C SER A 163 10.90 19.77 4.12
N ASP A 164 9.97 19.75 5.08
CA ASP A 164 9.89 20.68 6.20
C ASP A 164 9.45 19.95 7.50
N PRO A 165 10.41 19.36 8.24
CA PRO A 165 10.13 18.65 9.47
C PRO A 165 9.52 19.55 10.57
N ALA A 166 9.89 20.84 10.58
CA ALA A 166 9.43 21.78 11.60
C ALA A 166 7.95 22.06 11.41
N PHE A 167 7.54 22.41 10.18
CA PHE A 167 6.15 22.60 9.80
C PHE A 167 5.32 21.33 10.04
N ALA A 168 5.79 20.17 9.57
CA ALA A 168 5.10 18.90 9.77
C ALA A 168 4.85 18.62 11.27
N SER A 169 5.88 18.77 12.11
CA SER A 169 5.75 18.54 13.55
C SER A 169 4.77 19.51 14.23
N GLN A 170 4.75 20.77 13.81
CA GLN A 170 3.82 21.78 14.33
C GLN A 170 2.38 21.45 13.96
N GLN A 171 2.12 21.14 12.70
CA GLN A 171 0.77 20.84 12.20
C GLN A 171 0.22 19.55 12.80
N ILE A 172 1.04 18.51 12.94
CA ILE A 172 0.64 17.26 13.59
C ILE A 172 0.25 17.52 15.05
N ARG A 173 1.06 18.28 15.80
CA ARG A 173 0.72 18.65 17.19
C ARG A 173 -0.57 19.47 17.26
N ALA A 174 -0.74 20.43 16.35
CA ALA A 174 -1.95 21.24 16.29
C ALA A 174 -3.19 20.37 16.04
N LEU A 175 -3.12 19.45 15.07
CA LEU A 175 -4.22 18.53 14.73
C LEU A 175 -4.55 17.57 15.89
N ILE A 176 -3.55 17.09 16.63
CA ILE A 176 -3.79 16.27 17.82
C ILE A 176 -4.43 17.12 18.94
N SER A 177 -3.93 18.35 19.13
CA SER A 177 -4.41 19.24 20.20
C SER A 177 -5.83 19.77 19.98
N SER A 178 -6.31 19.81 18.72
CA SER A 178 -7.69 20.22 18.41
C SER A 178 -8.73 19.20 18.84
N GLY A 179 -8.32 18.02 19.30
CA GLY A 179 -9.23 16.93 19.66
C GLY A 179 -9.77 16.15 18.46
N ALA A 180 -9.12 16.27 17.30
CA ALA A 180 -9.50 15.53 16.10
C ALA A 180 -9.49 14.01 16.37
N GLU A 181 -10.56 13.32 15.96
CA GLU A 181 -10.59 11.86 16.00
C GLU A 181 -9.93 11.29 14.74
N PHE A 182 -9.11 10.26 14.91
CA PHE A 182 -8.47 9.49 13.84
C PHE A 182 -9.05 8.07 13.76
N MET A 183 -8.67 7.30 12.74
CA MET A 183 -9.01 5.87 12.68
C MET A 183 -8.44 5.12 13.90
N LYS A 184 -9.29 4.38 14.63
CA LYS A 184 -8.91 3.74 15.90
C LYS A 184 -8.79 2.21 15.79
N ALA A 185 -9.57 1.61 14.90
CA ALA A 185 -9.66 0.16 14.76
C ALA A 185 -9.92 -0.24 13.30
N ASN A 186 -9.83 -1.54 13.02
CA ASN A 186 -10.07 -2.09 11.68
C ASN A 186 -11.46 -1.77 11.12
N ASP A 187 -12.46 -1.54 11.99
CA ASP A 187 -13.81 -1.16 11.58
C ASP A 187 -13.90 0.26 11.00
N ASP A 188 -12.88 1.10 11.22
CA ASP A 188 -12.73 2.43 10.64
C ASP A 188 -11.98 2.40 9.30
N ASN A 189 -11.58 1.23 8.80
CA ASN A 189 -10.79 1.12 7.56
C ASN A 189 -11.55 1.70 6.37
N PHE A 190 -10.88 2.58 5.61
CA PHE A 190 -11.34 3.04 4.31
C PHE A 190 -11.11 1.95 3.26
N GLN A 191 -12.15 1.14 3.03
CA GLN A 191 -12.11 0.03 2.10
C GLN A 191 -13.41 -0.07 1.30
N MET A 192 -13.29 -0.51 0.05
CA MET A 192 -14.45 -0.82 -0.79
C MET A 192 -14.74 -2.33 -0.71
N MET A 193 -16.00 -2.67 -0.48
CA MET A 193 -16.45 -4.06 -0.45
C MET A 193 -16.61 -4.60 -1.87
N PHE A 194 -15.82 -5.62 -2.21
CA PHE A 194 -15.95 -6.36 -3.46
C PHE A 194 -16.76 -7.64 -3.25
N LEU A 195 -17.56 -8.02 -4.24
CA LEU A 195 -18.40 -9.22 -4.21
C LEU A 195 -17.75 -10.34 -5.01
N ASN A 196 -18.00 -11.60 -4.63
CA ASN A 196 -17.56 -12.75 -5.42
C ASN A 196 -18.51 -13.05 -6.59
N GLN A 197 -18.66 -12.08 -7.49
CA GLN A 197 -19.48 -12.18 -8.72
C GLN A 197 -18.72 -11.58 -9.89
N ALA A 198 -18.96 -12.09 -11.11
CA ALA A 198 -18.36 -11.54 -12.31
C ALA A 198 -18.62 -10.02 -12.41
N GLN A 199 -17.60 -9.26 -12.81
CA GLN A 199 -17.64 -7.78 -12.89
C GLN A 199 -17.81 -7.02 -11.55
N ARG A 200 -17.85 -7.71 -10.40
CA ARG A 200 -17.92 -7.09 -9.05
C ARG A 200 -16.82 -7.56 -8.10
N GLN A 201 -15.92 -8.40 -8.60
CA GLN A 201 -14.74 -8.89 -7.89
C GLN A 201 -13.68 -7.80 -7.77
N ASN A 202 -12.80 -7.98 -6.78
CA ASN A 202 -11.62 -7.13 -6.64
C ASN A 202 -10.80 -7.17 -7.95
N PRO A 203 -10.54 -6.01 -8.59
CA PRO A 203 -9.76 -5.95 -9.83
C PRO A 203 -8.41 -6.64 -9.73
N LEU A 204 -7.70 -6.50 -8.60
CA LEU A 204 -6.40 -7.16 -8.40
C LEU A 204 -6.54 -8.68 -8.35
N ALA A 205 -7.58 -9.19 -7.68
CA ALA A 205 -7.85 -10.63 -7.64
C ALA A 205 -8.27 -11.17 -9.02
N SER A 206 -8.99 -10.38 -9.82
CA SER A 206 -9.35 -10.74 -11.21
C SER A 206 -8.14 -10.73 -12.15
N ILE A 207 -7.20 -9.81 -11.94
CA ILE A 207 -5.94 -9.73 -12.69
C ILE A 207 -5.05 -10.93 -12.36
N GLU A 208 -4.80 -11.18 -11.06
CA GLU A 208 -3.93 -12.26 -10.58
C GLU A 208 -4.54 -13.66 -10.80
N GLY A 209 -5.83 -13.80 -10.50
CA GLY A 209 -6.57 -15.06 -10.61
C GLY A 209 -7.24 -15.28 -11.97
N GLY A 210 -7.09 -14.38 -12.93
CA GLY A 210 -7.75 -14.45 -14.23
C GLY A 210 -6.78 -14.21 -15.37
N GLN A 211 -6.64 -12.93 -15.75
CA GLN A 211 -5.93 -12.51 -16.96
C GLN A 211 -4.43 -12.81 -16.95
N PHE A 212 -3.78 -12.72 -15.77
CA PHE A 212 -2.33 -12.85 -15.61
C PHE A 212 -1.97 -13.90 -14.54
N ARG A 213 -2.63 -15.06 -14.61
CA ARG A 213 -2.31 -16.20 -13.75
C ARG A 213 -0.84 -16.56 -13.82
N ASP A 214 -0.24 -16.86 -12.66
CA ASP A 214 1.14 -17.27 -12.49
C ASP A 214 2.20 -16.25 -12.96
N GLN A 215 1.85 -14.95 -13.03
CA GLN A 215 2.80 -13.89 -13.40
C GLN A 215 3.29 -13.05 -12.22
N PHE A 216 2.58 -13.05 -11.09
CA PHE A 216 2.96 -12.35 -9.87
C PHE A 216 3.57 -13.33 -8.86
N PHE A 217 4.79 -13.05 -8.43
CA PHE A 217 5.52 -13.77 -7.38
C PHE A 217 5.91 -12.77 -6.29
N PRO A 218 6.09 -13.16 -5.02
CA PRO A 218 6.58 -12.21 -4.03
C PRO A 218 8.03 -11.82 -4.34
N ASN A 219 8.35 -10.53 -4.19
CA ASN A 219 9.71 -10.01 -4.37
C ASN A 219 10.64 -10.62 -3.32
N ARG A 220 11.86 -11.01 -3.73
CA ARG A 220 12.89 -11.53 -2.82
C ARG A 220 13.17 -10.62 -1.63
N PHE A 221 13.23 -9.31 -1.82
CA PHE A 221 13.48 -8.38 -0.71
C PHE A 221 12.41 -8.52 0.38
N LEU A 222 11.13 -8.60 0.00
CA LEU A 222 10.04 -8.78 0.94
C LEU A 222 10.15 -10.14 1.65
N VAL A 223 10.42 -11.22 0.90
CA VAL A 223 10.56 -12.57 1.46
C VAL A 223 11.75 -12.65 2.43
N ASP A 224 12.90 -12.08 2.07
CA ASP A 224 14.08 -12.04 2.91
C ASP A 224 13.83 -11.19 4.17
N LEU A 225 13.11 -10.06 4.04
CA LEU A 225 12.69 -9.23 5.18
C LEU A 225 11.75 -9.98 6.14
N MET A 226 10.75 -10.70 5.61
CA MET A 226 9.80 -11.47 6.42
C MET A 226 10.50 -12.64 7.14
N ASN A 227 11.40 -13.34 6.44
CA ASN A 227 12.15 -14.46 7.00
C ASN A 227 13.13 -14.00 8.09
N THR A 228 13.78 -12.85 7.90
CA THR A 228 14.74 -12.31 8.90
C THR A 228 14.06 -11.77 10.15
N LYS A 229 12.81 -11.29 10.05
CA LYS A 229 12.04 -10.79 11.20
C LYS A 229 11.21 -11.86 11.92
N GLU A 230 11.28 -13.12 11.48
CA GLU A 230 10.44 -14.23 12.00
C GLU A 230 8.96 -13.85 12.08
N ASP A 231 8.46 -13.09 11.10
CA ASP A 231 7.10 -12.56 11.13
C ASP A 231 6.08 -13.72 11.12
N PRO A 232 5.15 -13.80 12.10
CA PRO A 232 4.09 -14.81 12.12
C PRO A 232 3.19 -14.79 10.86
N GLY A 233 3.17 -13.69 10.11
CA GLY A 233 2.61 -13.57 8.76
C GLY A 233 3.28 -14.46 7.71
N GLY A 234 4.35 -15.18 8.05
CA GLY A 234 5.00 -16.22 7.25
C GLY A 234 4.20 -17.51 7.06
N ARG A 235 2.98 -17.63 7.62
CA ARG A 235 2.02 -18.69 7.25
C ARG A 235 1.31 -18.30 5.94
N PRO A 236 1.23 -19.21 4.97
CA PRO A 236 1.55 -18.92 3.57
C PRO A 236 0.56 -17.98 2.86
N ILE A 237 1.04 -16.77 2.54
CA ILE A 237 0.55 -15.97 1.39
C ILE A 237 0.90 -16.66 0.07
N SER A 238 1.71 -17.73 0.05
CA SER A 238 1.90 -18.58 -1.12
C SER A 238 2.03 -20.05 -0.71
N SER A 239 1.13 -20.92 -1.17
CA SER A 239 1.29 -22.35 -0.99
C SER A 239 2.35 -22.87 -1.96
N PRO A 240 3.41 -23.58 -1.49
CA PRO A 240 4.30 -24.29 -2.41
C PRO A 240 3.52 -25.37 -3.17
N SER A 241 3.77 -25.51 -4.47
CA SER A 241 3.18 -26.61 -5.25
C SER A 241 3.56 -27.96 -4.66
N ARG A 242 2.63 -28.93 -4.74
CA ARG A 242 2.55 -30.17 -3.93
C ARG A 242 3.66 -31.22 -4.17
N SER A 243 4.83 -30.83 -4.67
CA SER A 243 5.97 -31.72 -4.83
C SER A 243 7.26 -30.96 -4.54
N THR A 244 8.12 -31.54 -3.68
CA THR A 244 9.50 -31.15 -3.30
C THR A 244 9.71 -30.19 -2.10
N PRO A 245 10.83 -30.33 -1.34
CA PRO A 245 10.99 -30.06 0.12
C PRO A 245 11.11 -28.57 0.49
N PRO A 246 11.11 -28.20 1.80
CA PRO A 246 10.57 -26.94 2.32
C PRO A 246 11.58 -25.78 2.30
N ARG A 247 12.12 -25.43 1.13
CA ARG A 247 12.86 -24.16 0.98
C ARG A 247 12.25 -23.32 -0.13
N ILE A 248 11.51 -22.29 0.28
CA ILE A 248 10.95 -21.25 -0.58
C ILE A 248 12.12 -20.50 -1.21
N ARG A 249 12.21 -20.49 -2.55
CA ARG A 249 13.16 -19.65 -3.29
C ARG A 249 12.36 -18.53 -3.96
N ALA A 250 12.55 -17.31 -3.49
CA ALA A 250 12.04 -16.11 -4.16
C ALA A 250 12.89 -15.80 -5.40
N LEU A 251 12.28 -15.11 -6.37
CA LEU A 251 12.97 -14.66 -7.57
C LEU A 251 13.76 -13.38 -7.23
N PRO A 252 15.07 -13.35 -7.49
CA PRO A 252 15.88 -12.15 -7.27
C PRO A 252 15.45 -11.04 -8.22
N PHE A 253 15.51 -9.79 -7.74
CA PHE A 253 15.53 -8.64 -8.62
C PHE A 253 16.79 -8.75 -9.50
N TRP A 254 16.59 -8.96 -10.80
CA TRP A 254 17.61 -9.04 -11.85
C TRP A 254 18.58 -10.26 -11.80
N THR A 255 18.42 -11.20 -12.75
CA THR A 255 19.53 -11.99 -13.32
C THR A 255 19.27 -12.38 -14.78
N PRO A 256 20.26 -12.27 -15.70
CA PRO A 256 20.10 -12.65 -17.11
C PRO A 256 20.45 -14.12 -17.41
N ARG A 257 20.55 -15.00 -16.41
CA ARG A 257 20.94 -16.41 -16.63
C ARG A 257 19.80 -17.39 -16.44
N ARG A 258 19.59 -18.22 -17.46
CA ARG A 258 18.71 -19.40 -17.43
C ARG A 258 19.11 -20.30 -16.26
N GLN A 259 18.27 -20.34 -15.23
CA GLN A 259 18.23 -21.45 -14.28
C GLN A 259 16.81 -21.99 -14.25
N ARG A 260 16.68 -23.30 -14.00
CA ARG A 260 15.38 -23.98 -13.93
C ARG A 260 14.71 -23.53 -12.64
N TYR A 261 13.55 -22.88 -12.71
CA TYR A 261 12.92 -22.23 -11.55
C TYR A 261 11.63 -22.94 -11.10
N ILE A 262 11.44 -22.97 -9.77
CA ILE A 262 10.41 -23.70 -9.03
C ILE A 262 9.20 -22.80 -8.77
N ARG A 263 7.99 -23.37 -8.85
CA ARG A 263 6.69 -22.69 -8.87
C ARG A 263 6.09 -22.52 -7.46
N GLY A 264 5.52 -21.34 -7.18
CA GLY A 264 4.62 -21.10 -6.05
C GLY A 264 3.53 -20.10 -6.45
N CYS A 265 2.26 -20.41 -6.13
CA CYS A 265 1.11 -19.54 -6.35
C CYS A 265 0.74 -18.83 -5.05
N THR A 266 0.32 -17.58 -5.16
CA THR A 266 -0.15 -16.70 -4.08
C THR A 266 -1.60 -17.05 -3.66
N ALA A 267 -1.85 -16.98 -2.35
CA ALA A 267 -3.05 -17.43 -1.65
C ALA A 267 -4.16 -16.37 -1.57
N THR A 268 -4.10 -15.30 -2.35
CA THR A 268 -5.21 -14.34 -2.49
C THR A 268 -6.41 -14.95 -3.24
N SER A 269 -6.24 -16.12 -3.86
CA SER A 269 -7.22 -16.75 -4.77
C SER A 269 -8.25 -17.67 -4.11
N ARG A 270 -8.20 -17.89 -2.78
CA ARG A 270 -9.18 -18.73 -2.04
C ARG A 270 -9.55 -18.18 -0.67
N ALA A 271 -10.22 -17.04 -0.62
CA ALA A 271 -11.00 -16.66 0.56
C ALA A 271 -12.44 -17.19 0.40
N LEU A 272 -12.73 -18.37 0.97
CA LEU A 272 -14.11 -18.85 1.15
C LEU A 272 -14.73 -18.16 2.37
N PRO A 273 -16.05 -17.86 2.38
CA PRO A 273 -16.71 -17.24 3.52
C PRO A 273 -16.80 -18.25 4.67
N ARG A 274 -16.35 -17.86 5.88
CA ARG A 274 -16.54 -18.66 7.10
C ARG A 274 -17.85 -18.27 7.79
N PRO A 275 -18.72 -19.23 8.17
CA PRO A 275 -19.92 -18.94 8.94
C PRO A 275 -19.59 -18.69 10.41
N SER A 276 -20.38 -17.81 11.03
CA SER A 276 -20.32 -17.40 12.44
C SER A 276 -20.84 -18.51 13.36
N THR A 277 -20.12 -18.79 14.46
CA THR A 277 -20.70 -19.20 15.75
C THR A 277 -19.67 -19.04 16.88
N PRO A 278 -20.12 -18.79 18.13
CA PRO A 278 -19.31 -18.16 19.17
C PRO A 278 -18.74 -19.18 20.17
N ARG A 279 -17.53 -18.92 20.70
CA ARG A 279 -17.14 -19.42 22.04
C ARG A 279 -15.95 -18.69 22.65
N ALA A 280 -16.29 -17.95 23.71
CA ALA A 280 -15.64 -17.84 25.02
C ALA A 280 -14.20 -17.30 25.16
N CYS A 281 -14.15 -16.16 25.84
CA CYS A 281 -13.08 -15.65 26.70
C CYS A 281 -12.56 -16.67 27.72
N SER A 282 -11.25 -16.67 27.94
CA SER A 282 -10.60 -16.78 29.26
C SER A 282 -9.20 -16.16 29.15
N ARG A 283 -8.96 -14.93 29.61
CA ARG A 283 -8.76 -14.43 30.99
C ARG A 283 -7.26 -14.26 31.29
N THR A 284 -6.84 -13.01 31.16
CA THR A 284 -6.02 -12.18 32.08
C THR A 284 -5.00 -12.81 33.05
N GLU A 285 -3.85 -12.12 33.08
CA GLU A 285 -2.92 -11.85 34.19
C GLU A 285 -1.97 -12.94 34.71
N ALA A 286 -0.66 -12.68 34.59
CA ALA A 286 0.20 -12.42 35.76
C ALA A 286 1.65 -12.11 35.33
N TYR A 287 2.12 -10.90 35.63
CA TYR A 287 3.53 -10.50 35.59
C TYR A 287 3.91 -10.05 37.01
N ARG A 288 4.57 -10.92 37.81
CA ARG A 288 5.55 -10.52 38.85
C ARG A 288 6.17 -11.72 39.58
N ALA A 289 7.48 -11.54 39.80
CA ALA A 289 8.36 -12.15 40.81
C ALA A 289 8.96 -13.55 40.54
N ARG A 290 10.31 -13.57 40.43
CA ARG A 290 11.19 -14.74 40.70
C ARG A 290 11.24 -15.01 42.22
N PRO A 291 11.48 -16.25 42.69
CA PRO A 291 12.86 -16.73 42.90
C PRO A 291 13.09 -18.24 42.60
N SER A 292 14.34 -18.62 42.30
CA SER A 292 14.91 -19.98 42.36
C SER A 292 15.51 -20.25 43.76
N PRO A 293 16.11 -21.41 44.14
CA PRO A 293 16.28 -22.74 43.50
C PRO A 293 16.01 -23.96 44.46
N THR A 294 15.82 -25.21 43.97
CA THR A 294 16.47 -26.46 44.52
C THR A 294 16.05 -27.78 43.85
N ALA A 295 17.08 -28.60 43.56
CA ALA A 295 17.22 -30.06 43.74
C ALA A 295 16.34 -31.11 43.01
N ALA A 296 16.98 -31.74 42.02
CA ALA A 296 17.23 -33.19 41.88
C ALA A 296 16.07 -34.20 41.78
N THR A 297 15.98 -34.86 40.61
CA THR A 297 16.02 -36.34 40.50
C THR A 297 16.25 -36.78 39.03
N ARG A 298 17.12 -37.79 38.87
CA ARG A 298 17.47 -38.63 37.70
C ARG A 298 17.24 -40.10 38.16
N PRO A 299 17.41 -41.20 37.38
CA PRO A 299 17.61 -41.50 35.92
C PRO A 299 16.70 -42.72 35.50
N PRO A 300 17.00 -43.73 34.60
CA PRO A 300 18.10 -44.01 33.63
C PRO A 300 17.65 -44.37 32.17
N GLY A 301 18.50 -44.25 31.12
CA GLY A 301 19.39 -45.29 30.52
C GLY A 301 18.67 -46.05 29.38
N CYS A 302 19.13 -46.19 28.12
CA CYS A 302 20.39 -46.73 27.60
C CYS A 302 20.60 -46.45 26.07
N CYS A 303 21.88 -46.37 25.65
CA CYS A 303 22.58 -46.84 24.41
C CYS A 303 21.92 -46.68 23.00
N SER A 304 22.59 -46.36 21.89
CA SER A 304 24.01 -46.36 21.48
C SER A 304 24.15 -45.69 20.09
N THR A 305 25.30 -45.05 19.83
CA THR A 305 25.78 -44.58 18.51
C THR A 305 26.24 -45.74 17.59
N PRO A 306 26.50 -45.49 16.29
CA PRO A 306 27.91 -45.22 15.93
C PRO A 306 28.12 -44.07 14.93
N SER A 307 29.33 -43.54 15.05
CA SER A 307 30.02 -42.52 14.28
C SER A 307 30.37 -42.94 12.85
N THR A 308 30.28 -42.01 11.89
CA THR A 308 31.18 -42.00 10.73
C THR A 308 31.65 -40.56 10.46
N THR A 309 32.95 -40.41 10.55
CA THR A 309 33.79 -39.24 10.28
C THR A 309 33.71 -38.77 8.82
N LEU A 310 33.61 -37.46 8.59
CA LEU A 310 34.03 -36.85 7.33
C LEU A 310 34.78 -35.54 7.59
N SER A 311 36.01 -35.54 7.08
CA SER A 311 37.07 -34.55 7.16
C SER A 311 36.77 -33.24 6.42
N GLU A 312 37.09 -32.11 7.05
CA GLU A 312 37.23 -30.80 6.40
C GLU A 312 38.46 -30.73 5.48
N PRO A 313 38.42 -29.89 4.41
CA PRO A 313 39.61 -29.26 3.88
C PRO A 313 39.58 -27.73 4.01
N LYS A 314 40.66 -27.16 4.55
CA LYS A 314 40.99 -25.72 4.59
C LYS A 314 41.21 -25.13 3.17
N PRO A 315 40.88 -23.85 2.92
CA PRO A 315 41.32 -23.15 1.71
C PRO A 315 42.73 -22.54 1.86
N ARG A 316 43.58 -22.75 0.85
CA ARG A 316 44.85 -22.02 0.64
C ARG A 316 44.57 -20.71 -0.12
N TYR A 317 45.06 -19.59 0.41
CA TYR A 317 45.19 -18.31 -0.29
C TYR A 317 46.58 -18.20 -0.94
N ALA A 318 46.65 -17.81 -2.21
CA ALA A 318 47.85 -17.35 -2.93
C ALA A 318 47.36 -16.19 -3.85
N SER A 319 47.61 -14.92 -3.54
CA SER A 319 48.81 -14.10 -3.82
C SER A 319 49.10 -13.88 -5.32
N GLY A 320 48.97 -12.63 -5.79
CA GLY A 320 49.71 -12.13 -6.97
C GLY A 320 48.90 -11.24 -7.93
N LEU A 321 48.96 -9.92 -7.74
CA LEU A 321 48.56 -8.90 -8.72
C LEU A 321 49.65 -7.81 -8.72
N PRO A 322 50.31 -7.49 -9.86
CA PRO A 322 51.13 -6.30 -9.98
C PRO A 322 50.43 -5.16 -10.74
N ALA A 323 50.82 -3.95 -10.38
CA ALA A 323 50.24 -2.66 -10.76
C ALA A 323 50.72 -2.11 -12.12
N THR A 324 49.79 -1.41 -12.81
CA THR A 324 49.82 -0.16 -13.63
C THR A 324 51.11 0.29 -14.36
N PRO A 325 50.98 1.07 -15.46
CA PRO A 325 51.01 2.53 -15.31
C PRO A 325 50.09 3.37 -16.25
N LYS A 326 50.05 4.66 -15.90
CA LYS A 326 49.27 5.85 -16.30
C LYS A 326 49.34 6.26 -17.79
N HIS A 327 48.34 7.01 -18.26
CA HIS A 327 48.55 8.25 -19.08
C HIS A 327 47.35 9.24 -19.07
N SER A 328 47.71 10.52 -18.87
CA SER A 328 47.10 11.86 -19.14
C SER A 328 45.70 11.97 -19.80
N SER A 329 44.75 12.74 -19.25
CA SER A 329 44.59 14.23 -19.26
C SER A 329 44.40 14.87 -20.64
N ALA A 330 43.18 15.32 -20.97
CA ALA A 330 42.92 16.54 -21.75
C ALA A 330 41.46 17.04 -21.55
N LYS A 331 41.33 18.36 -21.36
CA LYS A 331 40.12 19.20 -21.37
C LYS A 331 39.92 19.78 -22.76
N GLU A 332 38.67 20.05 -23.16
CA GLU A 332 38.21 21.07 -24.15
C GLU A 332 36.68 21.17 -23.94
N SER A 333 35.99 22.26 -23.53
CA SER A 333 35.89 23.68 -23.90
C SER A 333 35.28 23.99 -25.28
N GLY A 334 33.95 24.16 -25.30
CA GLY A 334 33.17 25.29 -25.86
C GLY A 334 33.24 25.70 -27.35
N LEU A 335 32.06 25.62 -28.01
CA LEU A 335 31.37 26.64 -28.87
C LEU A 335 32.09 27.17 -30.14
N PRO A 336 31.39 27.80 -31.12
CA PRO A 336 30.10 28.50 -31.11
C PRO A 336 28.87 27.75 -31.65
#